data_AF-A0A9W7Z4S4-F1
#
_entry.id   AF-A0A9W7Z4S4-F1
#
_cell.length_a   1.000
_cell.length_b   1.000
_cell.length_c   1.000
_cell.angle_alpha   90.00
_cell.angle_beta   90.00
_cell.angle_gamma   90.00
#
_symmetry.space_group_name_H-M   'P 1'
#
loop_
_entity.id
_entity.type
_entity.pdbx_description
1 polymer ?
#
loop_
_entity_poly.entity_id
_entity_poly.type
_entity_poly.pdbx_seq_one_letter_code
_entity_poly.pdbx_strand_id
1 'polypeptide(L)'
;MTYAPLRLEDYDISPTHGFLPSEPPLRRLPDPYYAPWEDIMDRFNQYLLAHHIRRLVRKMPVLSTDKLSTQAEYRRAFSILSFMGHAHVWGRNGTVSEPASEFLPASIAVPWVAVAEFLQLNPVVCCAAVCHWNWQILDDTAEDLMDIDNLGTIHTFSGSLDESWFYLVTTAIEAKCARGLNAILDATAAVERDDMSQVTRALHQIAYALEEANTILERMYERCDPYVFYWKIREFLAGWENMEEAGLPYGVLYEGVDDTDTFSLDNWNSLFRRFRKYAGGSAAQTPLLQALDIALGIKHFPTGEQGPQSSVAEARSKLQAQGVPEPPTVNSYLVQMRDYMPGGHRRFLEDLAATCRIREYVLLECSDSLLHMSTASDPRVLLRQAYNGCVDLIKTFRDKHIMIVSRYIIAPAKNGPMSPQRVAVPESSKLMPPAAYMQAKAKQTLRLQSGGRMGGDSLSADPTMYPQTNIAATLKSSEQPVSKCPMQNMLAANTRPKSVSLQAVSEAQDVGRLARKLEDGAIARGTGGTDAMQFLKQVRNETAQTRI
;
A
#
# COMPACT_ATOMS: atom_id res chain seq x y z
N MET A 1 -9.04 -40.02 10.82
CA MET A 1 -9.94 -39.37 9.85
C MET A 1 -9.04 -38.78 8.79
N THR A 2 -9.09 -39.28 7.57
CA THR A 2 -8.32 -38.73 6.45
C THR A 2 -9.05 -37.50 5.94
N TYR A 3 -8.53 -36.32 6.23
CA TYR A 3 -8.98 -35.09 5.56
C TYR A 3 -8.60 -35.20 4.09
N ALA A 4 -9.44 -34.65 3.20
CA ALA A 4 -9.01 -34.48 1.81
C ALA A 4 -7.79 -33.52 1.80
N PRO A 5 -6.72 -33.83 1.06
CA PRO A 5 -5.57 -32.95 1.01
C PRO A 5 -5.97 -31.59 0.43
N LEU A 6 -5.55 -30.51 1.11
CA LEU A 6 -5.81 -29.14 0.65
C LEU A 6 -5.13 -28.93 -0.71
N ARG A 7 -5.82 -28.25 -1.62
CA ARG A 7 -5.30 -27.83 -2.92
C ARG A 7 -5.44 -26.32 -3.04
N LEU A 8 -4.36 -25.63 -3.39
CA LEU A 8 -4.34 -24.17 -3.44
C LEU A 8 -5.39 -23.61 -4.40
N GLU A 9 -5.61 -24.28 -5.53
CA GLU A 9 -6.52 -23.83 -6.58
C GLU A 9 -8.00 -23.83 -6.15
N ASP A 10 -8.38 -24.71 -5.22
CA ASP A 10 -9.74 -24.78 -4.66
C ASP A 10 -10.08 -23.50 -3.87
N TYR A 11 -9.06 -22.71 -3.50
CA TYR A 11 -9.16 -21.47 -2.75
C TYR A 11 -8.75 -20.24 -3.56
N ASP A 12 -8.59 -20.38 -4.88
CA ASP A 12 -8.15 -19.29 -5.76
C ASP A 12 -6.75 -18.76 -5.36
N ILE A 13 -5.86 -19.71 -5.05
CA ILE A 13 -4.44 -19.48 -4.75
C ILE A 13 -3.62 -20.15 -5.84
N SER A 14 -2.69 -19.40 -6.42
CA SER A 14 -1.81 -19.85 -7.48
C SER A 14 -0.65 -20.66 -6.90
N PRO A 15 -0.38 -21.89 -7.37
CA PRO A 15 0.80 -22.64 -6.95
C PRO A 15 2.13 -21.94 -7.28
N THR A 16 2.13 -21.05 -8.27
CA THR A 16 3.34 -20.35 -8.75
C THR A 16 3.42 -18.89 -8.31
N HIS A 17 2.29 -18.26 -7.99
CA HIS A 17 2.22 -16.83 -7.62
C HIS A 17 1.63 -16.59 -6.22
N GLY A 18 1.29 -17.65 -5.48
CA GLY A 18 0.75 -17.57 -4.13
C GLY A 18 -0.64 -16.95 -4.15
N PHE A 19 -0.87 -15.97 -3.27
CA PHE A 19 -2.15 -15.29 -3.17
C PHE A 19 -2.39 -14.23 -4.26
N LEU A 20 -1.44 -14.07 -5.18
CA LEU A 20 -1.66 -13.30 -6.39
C LEU A 20 -2.41 -14.13 -7.46
N PRO A 21 -3.15 -13.48 -8.35
CA PRO A 21 -3.70 -14.14 -9.54
C PRO A 21 -2.61 -14.83 -10.36
N SER A 22 -2.92 -16.00 -10.94
CA SER A 22 -2.00 -16.71 -11.85
C SER A 22 -1.72 -15.97 -13.15
N GLU A 23 -2.66 -15.13 -13.59
CA GLU A 23 -2.53 -14.26 -14.76
C GLU A 23 -2.43 -12.79 -14.32
N PRO A 24 -1.67 -11.94 -15.04
CA PRO A 24 -1.57 -10.52 -14.71
C PRO A 24 -2.95 -9.85 -14.56
N PRO A 25 -3.15 -9.00 -13.54
CA PRO A 25 -4.40 -8.28 -13.34
C PRO A 25 -4.82 -7.45 -14.57
N LEU A 26 -6.13 -7.35 -14.80
CA LEU A 26 -6.64 -6.55 -15.91
C LEU A 26 -6.25 -5.08 -15.74
N ARG A 27 -5.72 -4.50 -16.82
CA ARG A 27 -5.38 -3.07 -16.89
C ARG A 27 -6.59 -2.19 -17.19
N ARG A 28 -7.65 -2.76 -17.76
CA ARG A 28 -8.92 -2.11 -18.08
C ARG A 28 -10.04 -3.15 -18.13
N LEU A 29 -11.24 -2.79 -17.69
CA LEU A 29 -12.45 -3.59 -17.92
C LEU A 29 -12.76 -3.67 -19.44
N PRO A 30 -13.08 -4.86 -19.97
CA PRO A 30 -13.28 -5.06 -21.41
C PRO A 30 -14.62 -4.52 -21.91
N ASP A 31 -15.69 -4.57 -21.10
CA ASP A 31 -17.01 -4.10 -21.51
C ASP A 31 -17.07 -2.55 -21.50
N PRO A 32 -17.37 -1.89 -22.63
CA PRO A 32 -17.48 -0.42 -22.72
C PRO A 32 -18.53 0.20 -21.79
N TYR A 33 -19.47 -0.59 -21.26
CA TYR A 33 -20.42 -0.15 -20.24
C TYR A 33 -19.72 0.45 -19.02
N TYR A 34 -18.53 -0.05 -18.66
CA TYR A 34 -17.74 0.42 -17.53
C TYR A 34 -16.77 1.56 -17.88
N ALA A 35 -16.86 2.13 -19.08
CA ALA A 35 -16.06 3.29 -19.49
C ALA A 35 -16.12 4.47 -18.49
N PRO A 36 -17.25 4.80 -17.83
CA PRO A 36 -17.27 5.88 -16.84
C PRO A 36 -16.29 5.69 -15.66
N TRP A 37 -16.04 4.43 -15.24
CA TRP A 37 -15.03 4.13 -14.23
C TRP A 37 -13.61 4.26 -14.79
N GLU A 38 -13.36 3.64 -15.94
CA GLU A 38 -12.03 3.59 -16.55
C GLU A 38 -11.55 4.96 -17.04
N ASP A 39 -12.45 5.82 -17.56
CA ASP A 39 -12.11 7.17 -18.03
C ASP A 39 -11.68 8.12 -16.89
N ILE A 40 -12.21 7.89 -15.67
CA ILE A 40 -11.72 8.56 -14.46
C ILE A 40 -10.34 8.03 -14.10
N MET A 41 -10.16 6.70 -14.16
CA MET A 41 -8.90 6.06 -13.79
C MET A 41 -7.73 6.42 -14.73
N ASP A 42 -7.99 6.57 -16.03
CA ASP A 42 -6.99 7.00 -17.03
C ASP A 42 -6.28 8.32 -16.68
N ARG A 43 -6.96 9.19 -15.91
CA ARG A 43 -6.48 10.51 -15.51
C ARG A 43 -6.54 10.72 -14.00
N PHE A 44 -6.55 9.63 -13.24
CA PHE A 44 -6.84 9.62 -11.80
C PHE A 44 -5.97 10.58 -10.99
N ASN A 45 -4.64 10.48 -11.11
CA ASN A 45 -3.73 11.34 -10.35
C ASN A 45 -3.89 12.82 -10.72
N GLN A 46 -4.20 13.12 -11.99
CA GLN A 46 -4.43 14.51 -12.43
C GLN A 46 -5.74 15.05 -11.84
N TYR A 47 -6.79 14.23 -11.77
CA TYR A 47 -8.05 14.62 -11.14
C TYR A 47 -7.95 14.76 -9.62
N LEU A 48 -7.15 13.93 -8.97
CA LEU A 48 -6.88 14.07 -7.54
C LEU A 48 -6.08 15.34 -7.25
N LEU A 49 -5.00 15.59 -8.01
CA LEU A 49 -4.19 16.80 -7.91
C LEU A 49 -5.00 18.09 -8.18
N ALA A 50 -5.88 18.06 -9.18
CA ALA A 50 -6.74 19.19 -9.53
C ALA A 50 -8.00 19.29 -8.66
N HIS A 51 -8.13 18.46 -7.62
CA HIS A 51 -9.26 18.47 -6.69
C HIS A 51 -10.62 18.30 -7.39
N HIS A 52 -10.65 17.48 -8.44
CA HIS A 52 -11.85 17.23 -9.24
C HIS A 52 -12.55 15.92 -8.90
N ILE A 53 -11.90 15.02 -8.15
CA ILE A 53 -12.38 13.65 -7.97
C ILE A 53 -13.76 13.57 -7.32
N ARG A 54 -14.03 14.34 -6.24
CA ARG A 54 -15.36 14.32 -5.58
C ARG A 54 -16.47 14.76 -6.52
N ARG A 55 -16.21 15.77 -7.37
CA ARG A 55 -17.18 16.27 -8.37
C ARG A 55 -17.44 15.24 -9.47
N LEU A 56 -16.39 14.57 -9.96
CA LEU A 56 -16.51 13.56 -11.02
C LEU A 56 -17.31 12.35 -10.53
N VAL A 57 -16.92 11.82 -9.37
CA VAL A 57 -17.62 10.71 -8.71
C VAL A 57 -19.09 11.01 -8.48
N ARG A 58 -19.44 12.19 -7.94
CA ARG A 58 -20.85 12.57 -7.71
C ARG A 58 -21.70 12.67 -8.98
N LYS A 59 -21.09 12.97 -10.13
CA LYS A 59 -21.79 13.07 -11.43
C LYS A 59 -21.83 11.75 -12.18
N MET A 60 -21.04 10.77 -11.76
CA MET A 60 -20.96 9.47 -12.41
C MET A 60 -22.29 8.72 -12.22
N PRO A 61 -22.81 8.02 -13.26
CA PRO A 61 -23.98 7.18 -13.10
C PRO A 61 -23.70 6.02 -12.14
N VAL A 62 -24.74 5.54 -11.46
CA VAL A 62 -24.69 4.26 -10.75
C VAL A 62 -24.70 3.15 -11.80
N LEU A 63 -23.60 2.42 -11.93
CA LEU A 63 -23.47 1.31 -12.87
C LEU A 63 -23.78 -0.02 -12.19
N SER A 64 -24.49 -0.92 -12.88
CA SER A 64 -24.74 -2.29 -12.41
C SER A 64 -23.50 -3.17 -12.58
N THR A 65 -23.33 -4.16 -11.71
CA THR A 65 -22.26 -5.17 -11.80
C THR A 65 -22.63 -6.35 -12.71
N ASP A 66 -23.85 -6.40 -13.28
CA ASP A 66 -24.38 -7.55 -14.04
C ASP A 66 -23.59 -7.91 -15.31
N LYS A 67 -22.75 -7.00 -15.82
CA LYS A 67 -21.91 -7.25 -17.00
C LYS A 67 -20.50 -7.71 -16.66
N LEU A 68 -20.12 -7.72 -15.38
CA LEU A 68 -18.88 -8.35 -14.93
C LEU A 68 -19.07 -9.87 -15.00
N SER A 69 -18.26 -10.53 -15.82
CA SER A 69 -18.43 -11.94 -16.17
C SER A 69 -17.34 -12.84 -15.57
N THR A 70 -16.16 -12.28 -15.30
CA THR A 70 -15.00 -13.05 -14.84
C THR A 70 -14.50 -12.56 -13.49
N GLN A 71 -13.86 -13.44 -12.71
CA GLN A 71 -13.27 -13.03 -11.43
C GLN A 71 -12.22 -11.91 -11.61
N ALA A 72 -11.48 -11.92 -12.72
CA ALA A 72 -10.53 -10.87 -13.07
C ALA A 72 -11.22 -9.50 -13.26
N GLU A 73 -12.40 -9.47 -13.85
CA GLU A 73 -13.23 -8.26 -13.98
C GLU A 73 -13.74 -7.77 -12.62
N TYR A 74 -14.22 -8.67 -11.76
CA TYR A 74 -14.62 -8.30 -10.39
C TYR A 74 -13.43 -7.74 -9.58
N ARG A 75 -12.26 -8.36 -9.66
CA ARG A 75 -11.03 -7.85 -9.00
C ARG A 75 -10.65 -6.46 -9.50
N ARG A 76 -10.70 -6.24 -10.83
CA ARG A 76 -10.45 -4.93 -11.43
C ARG A 76 -11.46 -3.88 -10.96
N ALA A 77 -12.75 -4.22 -11.00
CA ALA A 77 -13.82 -3.34 -10.54
C ALA A 77 -13.63 -2.98 -9.05
N PHE A 78 -13.27 -3.95 -8.20
CA PHE A 78 -12.99 -3.70 -6.80
C PHE A 78 -11.83 -2.72 -6.62
N SER A 79 -10.71 -2.93 -7.33
CA SER A 79 -9.55 -2.05 -7.25
C SER A 79 -9.90 -0.61 -7.64
N ILE A 80 -10.51 -0.38 -8.81
CA ILE A 80 -10.82 0.98 -9.28
C ILE A 80 -11.85 1.69 -8.38
N LEU A 81 -12.87 0.97 -7.89
CA LEU A 81 -13.85 1.52 -6.94
C LEU A 81 -13.19 1.84 -5.59
N SER A 82 -12.23 1.03 -5.13
CA SER A 82 -11.45 1.30 -3.92
C SER A 82 -10.63 2.59 -4.04
N PHE A 83 -9.90 2.75 -5.16
CA PHE A 83 -9.12 3.97 -5.42
C PHE A 83 -10.03 5.21 -5.50
N MET A 84 -11.13 5.14 -6.26
CA MET A 84 -12.06 6.27 -6.36
C MET A 84 -12.75 6.58 -5.02
N GLY A 85 -13.13 5.57 -4.24
CA GLY A 85 -13.79 5.72 -2.95
C GLY A 85 -12.88 6.38 -1.91
N HIS A 86 -11.66 5.89 -1.75
CA HIS A 86 -10.69 6.49 -0.83
C HIS A 86 -10.25 7.88 -1.28
N ALA A 87 -10.11 8.12 -2.59
CA ALA A 87 -9.87 9.46 -3.11
C ALA A 87 -11.06 10.41 -2.87
N HIS A 88 -12.30 9.92 -2.89
CA HIS A 88 -13.47 10.71 -2.54
C HIS A 88 -13.44 11.10 -1.05
N VAL A 89 -13.24 10.12 -0.16
CA VAL A 89 -13.22 10.33 1.29
C VAL A 89 -12.07 11.26 1.67
N TRP A 90 -10.83 10.94 1.27
CA TRP A 90 -9.62 11.61 1.73
C TRP A 90 -9.13 12.76 0.84
N GLY A 91 -9.51 12.81 -0.44
CA GLY A 91 -8.83 13.65 -1.44
C GLY A 91 -8.98 15.17 -1.34
N ARG A 92 -9.94 15.69 -0.54
CA ARG A 92 -10.29 17.13 -0.33
C ARG A 92 -10.50 17.95 -1.63
N ASN A 93 -11.42 18.93 -1.66
CA ASN A 93 -11.66 19.79 -2.83
C ASN A 93 -10.80 21.07 -2.83
N GLY A 94 -9.53 20.99 -2.47
CA GLY A 94 -8.56 22.08 -2.66
C GLY A 94 -8.62 23.21 -1.64
N THR A 95 -9.54 23.19 -0.67
CA THR A 95 -9.47 24.05 0.52
C THR A 95 -8.82 23.28 1.66
N VAL A 96 -7.81 23.86 2.30
CA VAL A 96 -7.07 23.24 3.42
C VAL A 96 -8.00 22.85 4.58
N SER A 97 -9.12 23.57 4.74
CA SER A 97 -10.10 23.40 5.81
C SER A 97 -11.22 22.39 5.54
N GLU A 98 -11.31 21.79 4.35
CA GLU A 98 -12.38 20.81 4.09
C GLU A 98 -12.02 19.46 4.72
N PRO A 99 -12.91 18.87 5.55
CA PRO A 99 -12.65 17.59 6.20
C PRO A 99 -12.74 16.41 5.22
N ALA A 100 -12.43 15.22 5.75
CA ALA A 100 -12.77 13.96 5.12
C ALA A 100 -14.28 13.88 4.84
N SER A 101 -14.68 13.19 3.77
CA SER A 101 -16.10 13.00 3.47
C SER A 101 -16.64 11.85 4.32
N GLU A 102 -17.66 12.13 5.13
CA GLU A 102 -18.39 11.10 5.88
C GLU A 102 -19.40 10.33 4.99
N PHE A 103 -19.57 10.76 3.73
CA PHE A 103 -20.52 10.19 2.77
C PHE A 103 -19.78 9.68 1.55
N LEU A 104 -20.10 8.46 1.14
CA LEU A 104 -19.65 7.87 -0.11
C LEU A 104 -20.82 7.85 -1.12
N PRO A 105 -20.69 8.52 -2.29
CA PRO A 105 -21.79 8.63 -3.24
C PRO A 105 -22.26 7.29 -3.79
N ALA A 106 -23.56 7.17 -4.06
CA ALA A 106 -24.19 5.96 -4.59
C ALA A 106 -23.55 5.44 -5.89
N SER A 107 -22.96 6.34 -6.70
CA SER A 107 -22.25 6.00 -7.93
C SER A 107 -21.01 5.11 -7.72
N ILE A 108 -20.44 5.10 -6.51
CA ILE A 108 -19.40 4.17 -6.08
C ILE A 108 -19.93 3.17 -5.07
N ALA A 109 -20.67 3.64 -4.05
CA ALA A 109 -21.07 2.83 -2.91
C ALA A 109 -21.85 1.57 -3.32
N VAL A 110 -22.88 1.73 -4.17
CA VAL A 110 -23.73 0.63 -4.63
C VAL A 110 -22.93 -0.45 -5.39
N PRO A 111 -22.21 -0.12 -6.49
CA PRO A 111 -21.44 -1.14 -7.21
C PRO A 111 -20.29 -1.70 -6.37
N TRP A 112 -19.66 -0.90 -5.50
CA TRP A 112 -18.54 -1.38 -4.72
C TRP A 112 -18.97 -2.42 -3.69
N VAL A 113 -20.11 -2.21 -3.01
CA VAL A 113 -20.68 -3.20 -2.10
C VAL A 113 -21.03 -4.49 -2.86
N ALA A 114 -21.69 -4.39 -4.02
CA ALA A 114 -22.03 -5.57 -4.82
C ALA A 114 -20.80 -6.38 -5.29
N VAL A 115 -19.74 -5.69 -5.75
CA VAL A 115 -18.47 -6.34 -6.11
C VAL A 115 -17.79 -6.95 -4.88
N ALA A 116 -17.79 -6.24 -3.75
CA ALA A 116 -17.19 -6.69 -2.51
C ALA A 116 -17.89 -7.95 -1.97
N GLU A 117 -19.23 -8.02 -2.06
CA GLU A 117 -20.01 -9.22 -1.71
C GLU A 117 -19.63 -10.42 -2.59
N PHE A 118 -19.50 -10.23 -3.91
CA PHE A 118 -19.06 -11.29 -4.81
C PHE A 118 -17.66 -11.84 -4.44
N LEU A 119 -16.73 -10.94 -4.11
CA LEU A 119 -15.36 -11.29 -3.71
C LEU A 119 -15.23 -11.68 -2.22
N GLN A 120 -16.32 -11.53 -1.46
CA GLN A 120 -16.42 -11.76 -0.01
C GLN A 120 -15.42 -10.90 0.80
N LEU A 121 -15.33 -9.62 0.44
CA LEU A 121 -14.48 -8.60 1.05
C LEU A 121 -15.32 -7.48 1.66
N ASN A 122 -14.71 -6.71 2.57
CA ASN A 122 -15.25 -5.40 2.95
C ASN A 122 -14.96 -4.37 1.84
N PRO A 123 -15.92 -3.47 1.51
CA PRO A 123 -15.73 -2.41 0.50
C PRO A 123 -14.88 -1.27 1.08
N VAL A 124 -13.57 -1.50 1.19
CA VAL A 124 -12.55 -0.57 1.68
C VAL A 124 -11.22 -0.92 1.01
N VAL A 125 -10.30 0.05 0.88
CA VAL A 125 -8.93 -0.26 0.42
C VAL A 125 -8.30 -1.25 1.38
N CYS A 126 -7.83 -2.36 0.81
CA CYS A 126 -7.10 -3.42 1.48
C CYS A 126 -5.91 -3.89 0.62
N CYS A 127 -5.04 -4.74 1.17
CA CYS A 127 -3.90 -5.30 0.43
C CYS A 127 -4.27 -5.96 -0.91
N ALA A 128 -5.46 -6.56 -1.02
CA ALA A 128 -5.90 -7.13 -2.29
C ALA A 128 -6.01 -6.07 -3.40
N ALA A 129 -6.60 -4.91 -3.09
CA ALA A 129 -6.81 -3.83 -4.05
C ALA A 129 -5.51 -3.12 -4.45
N VAL A 130 -4.61 -2.84 -3.49
CA VAL A 130 -3.42 -2.01 -3.75
C VAL A 130 -2.14 -2.81 -4.03
N CYS A 131 -2.10 -4.10 -3.68
CA CYS A 131 -0.96 -4.97 -3.93
C CYS A 131 -1.34 -6.15 -4.85
N HIS A 132 -2.28 -7.01 -4.43
CA HIS A 132 -2.47 -8.32 -5.12
C HIS A 132 -3.03 -8.20 -6.53
N TRP A 133 -3.87 -7.18 -6.77
CA TRP A 133 -4.54 -6.92 -8.05
C TRP A 133 -4.05 -5.64 -8.73
N ASN A 134 -2.90 -5.11 -8.31
CA ASN A 134 -2.37 -3.83 -8.75
C ASN A 134 -0.91 -3.93 -9.22
N TRP A 135 -0.65 -4.91 -10.09
CA TRP A 135 0.68 -5.12 -10.67
C TRP A 135 0.57 -5.49 -12.15
N GLN A 136 1.69 -5.35 -12.85
CA GLN A 136 1.85 -5.74 -14.24
C GLN A 136 3.31 -6.10 -14.51
N ILE A 137 3.54 -6.97 -15.49
CA ILE A 137 4.87 -7.33 -15.99
C ILE A 137 5.34 -6.25 -16.96
N LEU A 138 6.60 -5.84 -16.86
CA LEU A 138 7.21 -4.82 -17.73
C LEU A 138 7.93 -5.43 -18.94
N ASP A 139 8.62 -6.55 -18.73
CA ASP A 139 9.34 -7.34 -19.74
C ASP A 139 8.89 -8.80 -19.66
N ASP A 140 8.18 -9.26 -20.70
CA ASP A 140 7.66 -10.63 -20.82
C ASP A 140 8.74 -11.65 -21.23
N THR A 141 9.95 -11.18 -21.53
CA THR A 141 11.11 -12.02 -21.89
C THR A 141 12.08 -12.23 -20.72
N ALA A 142 11.83 -11.61 -19.56
CA ALA A 142 12.67 -11.75 -18.38
C ALA A 142 12.74 -13.21 -17.89
N GLU A 143 13.92 -13.62 -17.38
CA GLU A 143 14.11 -14.94 -16.79
C GLU A 143 13.18 -15.19 -15.60
N ASP A 144 12.94 -14.13 -14.83
CA ASP A 144 12.03 -14.15 -13.69
C ASP A 144 10.96 -13.07 -13.82
N LEU A 145 9.77 -13.47 -14.26
CA LEU A 145 8.64 -12.59 -14.50
C LEU A 145 8.15 -11.86 -13.23
N MET A 146 8.39 -12.45 -12.06
CA MET A 146 7.95 -11.91 -10.76
C MET A 146 9.10 -11.28 -9.96
N ASP A 147 10.24 -11.01 -10.60
CA ASP A 147 11.25 -10.12 -10.01
C ASP A 147 10.67 -8.72 -9.82
N ILE A 148 10.86 -8.12 -8.65
CA ILE A 148 10.34 -6.78 -8.33
C ILE A 148 10.85 -5.70 -9.28
N ASP A 149 12.05 -5.85 -9.86
CA ASP A 149 12.59 -4.92 -10.86
C ASP A 149 11.89 -5.05 -12.22
N ASN A 150 11.14 -6.14 -12.46
CA ASN A 150 10.31 -6.36 -13.64
C ASN A 150 8.81 -6.06 -13.41
N LEU A 151 8.44 -5.61 -12.21
CA LEU A 151 7.04 -5.29 -11.89
C LEU A 151 6.78 -3.78 -11.95
N GLY A 152 5.59 -3.42 -12.43
CA GLY A 152 5.02 -2.08 -12.33
C GLY A 152 3.67 -2.11 -11.61
N THR A 153 3.25 -1.00 -11.01
CA THR A 153 1.87 -0.85 -10.50
C THR A 153 0.93 -0.42 -11.63
N ILE A 154 -0.37 -0.70 -11.47
CA ILE A 154 -1.39 -0.22 -12.42
C ILE A 154 -1.87 1.17 -11.98
N HIS A 155 -2.12 1.36 -10.69
CA HIS A 155 -2.67 2.58 -10.09
C HIS A 155 -1.93 2.97 -8.80
N THR A 156 -1.89 4.27 -8.54
CA THR A 156 -1.43 4.88 -7.28
C THR A 156 -2.32 6.08 -6.95
N PHE A 157 -2.38 6.50 -5.69
CA PHE A 157 -3.04 7.75 -5.28
C PHE A 157 -2.19 8.96 -5.61
N SER A 158 -0.92 8.94 -5.21
CA SER A 158 0.00 10.06 -5.31
C SER A 158 0.65 10.22 -6.68
N GLY A 159 0.68 9.16 -7.50
CA GLY A 159 1.47 9.13 -8.73
C GLY A 159 2.97 8.97 -8.50
N SER A 160 3.42 8.74 -7.27
CA SER A 160 4.85 8.64 -6.94
C SER A 160 5.43 7.25 -7.17
N LEU A 161 6.74 7.22 -7.41
CA LEU A 161 7.51 5.99 -7.44
C LEU A 161 7.57 5.33 -6.06
N ASP A 162 7.56 6.12 -4.98
CA ASP A 162 7.55 5.64 -3.60
C ASP A 162 6.33 4.80 -3.27
N GLU A 163 5.14 5.25 -3.70
CA GLU A 163 3.91 4.51 -3.51
C GLU A 163 3.92 3.21 -4.31
N SER A 164 4.38 3.29 -5.56
CA SER A 164 4.49 2.11 -6.41
C SER A 164 5.42 1.07 -5.78
N TRP A 165 6.59 1.50 -5.30
CA TRP A 165 7.55 0.62 -4.66
C TRP A 165 7.02 0.02 -3.36
N PHE A 166 6.29 0.80 -2.56
CA PHE A 166 5.65 0.33 -1.34
C PHE A 166 4.69 -0.85 -1.62
N TYR A 167 3.87 -0.75 -2.67
CA TYR A 167 2.98 -1.85 -3.07
C TYR A 167 3.76 -3.03 -3.65
N LEU A 168 4.70 -2.77 -4.56
CA LEU A 168 5.45 -3.81 -5.28
C LEU A 168 6.35 -4.67 -4.38
N VAL A 169 6.91 -4.10 -3.29
CA VAL A 169 7.64 -4.91 -2.29
C VAL A 169 6.73 -5.99 -1.69
N THR A 170 5.48 -5.64 -1.37
CA THR A 170 4.50 -6.61 -0.86
C THR A 170 4.12 -7.63 -1.94
N THR A 171 3.84 -7.17 -3.16
CA THR A 171 3.51 -8.06 -4.29
C THR A 171 4.63 -9.06 -4.59
N ALA A 172 5.88 -8.62 -4.59
CA ALA A 172 7.02 -9.49 -4.84
C ALA A 172 7.19 -10.55 -3.74
N ILE A 173 7.01 -10.18 -2.46
CA ILE A 173 7.04 -11.15 -1.35
C ILE A 173 5.95 -12.22 -1.54
N GLU A 174 4.72 -11.80 -1.84
CA GLU A 174 3.59 -12.72 -2.10
C GLU A 174 3.91 -13.71 -3.24
N ALA A 175 4.47 -13.22 -4.34
CA ALA A 175 4.84 -14.04 -5.49
C ALA A 175 5.95 -15.05 -5.15
N LYS A 176 7.08 -14.58 -4.60
CA LYS A 176 8.26 -15.45 -4.35
C LYS A 176 8.01 -16.50 -3.29
N CYS A 177 7.12 -16.21 -2.35
CA CYS A 177 6.79 -17.13 -1.26
C CYS A 177 5.70 -18.14 -1.63
N ALA A 178 5.20 -18.17 -2.87
CA ALA A 178 4.32 -19.22 -3.37
C ALA A 178 4.90 -20.62 -3.13
N ARG A 179 6.23 -20.78 -3.32
CA ARG A 179 6.95 -22.02 -3.01
C ARG A 179 6.82 -22.45 -1.55
N GLY A 180 6.76 -21.48 -0.63
CA GLY A 180 6.56 -21.73 0.80
C GLY A 180 5.19 -22.31 1.09
N LEU A 181 4.14 -21.87 0.38
CA LEU A 181 2.79 -22.44 0.51
C LEU A 181 2.73 -23.90 0.05
N ASN A 182 3.35 -24.22 -1.08
CA ASN A 182 3.46 -25.62 -1.53
C ASN A 182 4.21 -26.47 -0.51
N ALA A 183 5.32 -25.96 0.03
CA ALA A 183 6.09 -26.65 1.05
C ALA A 183 5.29 -26.87 2.37
N ILE A 184 4.39 -25.95 2.74
CA ILE A 184 3.48 -26.14 3.88
C ILE A 184 2.54 -27.33 3.62
N LEU A 185 1.99 -27.46 2.42
CA LEU A 185 1.13 -28.59 2.06
C LEU A 185 1.89 -29.91 2.03
N ASP A 186 3.11 -29.91 1.47
CA ASP A 186 4.00 -31.08 1.47
C ASP A 186 4.35 -31.52 2.89
N ALA A 187 4.68 -30.57 3.77
CA ALA A 187 4.97 -30.86 5.17
C ALA A 187 3.73 -31.43 5.88
N THR A 188 2.54 -30.87 5.64
CA THR A 188 1.29 -31.35 6.23
C THR A 188 1.00 -32.80 5.80
N ALA A 189 1.14 -33.12 4.52
CA ALA A 189 0.95 -34.47 4.01
C ALA A 189 2.05 -35.44 4.48
N ALA A 190 3.27 -34.96 4.70
CA ALA A 190 4.37 -35.78 5.25
C ALA A 190 4.17 -36.12 6.73
N VAL A 191 3.62 -35.20 7.52
CA VAL A 191 3.23 -35.45 8.92
C VAL A 191 2.20 -36.57 9.00
N GLU A 192 1.20 -36.60 8.12
CA GLU A 192 0.19 -37.67 8.09
C GLU A 192 0.77 -39.07 7.79
N ARG A 193 1.89 -39.11 7.06
CA ARG A 193 2.59 -40.34 6.69
C ARG A 193 3.73 -40.70 7.65
N ASP A 194 3.94 -39.91 8.70
CA ASP A 194 5.08 -40.01 9.62
C ASP A 194 6.44 -39.99 8.87
N ASP A 195 6.56 -39.18 7.81
CA ASP A 195 7.79 -39.03 7.03
C ASP A 195 8.62 -37.83 7.52
N MET A 196 9.37 -38.04 8.59
CA MET A 196 10.27 -37.04 9.20
C MET A 196 11.27 -36.42 8.20
N SER A 197 11.75 -37.21 7.24
CA SER A 197 12.73 -36.74 6.27
C SER A 197 12.09 -35.76 5.29
N GLN A 198 10.86 -36.04 4.84
CA GLN A 198 10.12 -35.14 3.98
C GLN A 198 9.65 -33.88 4.73
N VAL A 199 9.24 -33.99 6.00
CA VAL A 199 8.92 -32.80 6.83
C VAL A 199 10.14 -31.89 6.95
N THR A 200 11.32 -32.45 7.25
CA THR A 200 12.58 -31.67 7.33
C THR A 200 12.90 -30.97 6.01
N ARG A 201 12.78 -31.67 4.86
CA ARG A 201 13.00 -31.06 3.54
C ARG A 201 12.03 -29.92 3.26
N ALA A 202 10.75 -30.10 3.57
CA ALA A 202 9.73 -29.09 3.38
C ALA A 202 9.97 -27.85 4.26
N LEU A 203 10.40 -28.04 5.52
CA LEU A 203 10.81 -26.93 6.39
C LEU A 203 12.00 -26.14 5.81
N HIS A 204 12.98 -26.79 5.18
CA HIS A 204 14.05 -26.06 4.48
C HIS A 204 13.53 -25.24 3.30
N GLN A 205 12.51 -25.71 2.57
CA GLN A 205 11.89 -24.92 1.50
C GLN A 205 11.09 -23.73 2.04
N ILE A 206 10.41 -23.89 3.18
CA ILE A 206 9.76 -22.78 3.89
C ILE A 206 10.82 -21.75 4.34
N ALA A 207 11.94 -22.21 4.91
CA ALA A 207 13.05 -21.34 5.32
C ALA A 207 13.60 -20.55 4.12
N TYR A 208 13.84 -21.19 2.98
CA TYR A 208 14.31 -20.52 1.78
C TYR A 208 13.34 -19.42 1.30
N ALA A 209 12.03 -19.68 1.30
CA ALA A 209 11.01 -18.67 0.99
C ALA A 209 11.06 -17.48 1.96
N LEU A 210 11.24 -17.75 3.26
CA LEU A 210 11.37 -16.72 4.28
C LEU A 210 12.66 -15.89 4.15
N GLU A 211 13.77 -16.50 3.73
CA GLU A 211 15.01 -15.79 3.41
C GLU A 211 14.81 -14.81 2.24
N GLU A 212 14.17 -15.24 1.15
CA GLU A 212 13.77 -14.36 0.05
C GLU A 212 12.87 -13.21 0.54
N ALA A 213 11.83 -13.53 1.33
CA ALA A 213 10.93 -12.50 1.88
C ALA A 213 11.69 -11.45 2.71
N ASN A 214 12.64 -11.90 3.53
CA ASN A 214 13.49 -11.02 4.34
C ASN A 214 14.37 -10.12 3.49
N THR A 215 14.91 -10.61 2.38
CA THR A 215 15.73 -9.83 1.43
C THR A 215 14.87 -8.80 0.70
N ILE A 216 13.71 -9.21 0.19
CA ILE A 216 12.81 -8.31 -0.55
C ILE A 216 12.25 -7.22 0.35
N LEU A 217 11.93 -7.52 1.61
CA LEU A 217 11.44 -6.53 2.57
C LEU A 217 12.44 -5.38 2.79
N GLU A 218 13.75 -5.66 2.79
CA GLU A 218 14.77 -4.62 2.94
C GLU A 218 14.84 -3.68 1.73
N ARG A 219 14.42 -4.16 0.55
CA ARG A 219 14.34 -3.33 -0.65
C ARG A 219 13.36 -2.17 -0.49
N MET A 220 12.48 -2.19 0.52
CA MET A 220 11.64 -1.03 0.88
C MET A 220 12.45 0.28 0.97
N TYR A 221 13.68 0.22 1.49
CA TYR A 221 14.54 1.39 1.64
C TYR A 221 15.13 1.93 0.32
N GLU A 222 15.05 1.18 -0.78
CA GLU A 222 15.67 1.56 -2.06
C GLU A 222 14.92 2.70 -2.74
N ARG A 223 13.58 2.61 -2.83
CA ARG A 223 12.77 3.53 -3.64
C ARG A 223 11.48 3.99 -2.98
N CYS A 224 11.33 3.80 -1.67
CA CYS A 224 10.22 4.37 -0.89
C CYS A 224 10.76 5.32 0.18
N ASP A 225 10.55 6.62 0.01
CA ASP A 225 10.96 7.63 0.97
C ASP A 225 9.99 7.73 2.17
N PRO A 226 10.49 7.71 3.43
CA PRO A 226 9.64 7.81 4.63
C PRO A 226 8.77 9.06 4.71
N TYR A 227 9.25 10.20 4.21
CA TYR A 227 8.48 11.44 4.19
C TYR A 227 7.32 11.33 3.20
N VAL A 228 7.59 10.82 1.99
CA VAL A 228 6.54 10.62 0.97
C VAL A 228 5.48 9.64 1.47
N PHE A 229 5.90 8.50 2.04
CA PHE A 229 4.98 7.52 2.62
C PHE A 229 4.08 8.15 3.70
N TYR A 230 4.68 8.75 4.73
CA TYR A 230 3.91 9.23 5.87
C TYR A 230 2.99 10.39 5.51
N TRP A 231 3.49 11.38 4.75
CA TRP A 231 2.78 12.65 4.51
C TRP A 231 1.92 12.67 3.26
N LYS A 232 2.13 11.77 2.30
CA LYS A 232 1.42 11.79 1.00
C LYS A 232 0.59 10.55 0.73
N ILE A 233 1.01 9.38 1.22
CA ILE A 233 0.41 8.09 0.87
C ILE A 233 -0.48 7.57 1.99
N ARG A 234 0.01 7.59 3.24
CA ARG A 234 -0.62 6.91 4.39
C ARG A 234 -2.07 7.31 4.64
N GLU A 235 -2.45 8.56 4.38
CA GLU A 235 -3.83 9.04 4.55
C GLU A 235 -4.80 8.29 3.64
N PHE A 236 -4.44 8.01 2.39
CA PHE A 236 -5.30 7.26 1.46
C PHE A 236 -5.45 5.78 1.80
N LEU A 237 -4.49 5.21 2.54
CA LEU A 237 -4.54 3.82 2.99
C LEU A 237 -5.38 3.63 4.26
N ALA A 238 -5.81 4.70 4.92
CA ALA A 238 -6.69 4.58 6.06
C ALA A 238 -8.12 4.26 5.67
N GLY A 239 -8.71 3.36 6.45
CA GLY A 239 -10.14 3.13 6.47
C GLY A 239 -10.81 4.17 7.35
N TRP A 240 -11.95 3.85 7.92
CA TRP A 240 -12.78 4.78 8.69
C TRP A 240 -13.13 4.27 10.08
N GLU A 241 -12.51 3.18 10.52
CA GLU A 241 -12.53 2.73 11.90
C GLU A 241 -11.48 3.48 12.75
N ASN A 242 -11.89 3.99 13.92
CA ASN A 242 -11.03 4.73 14.84
C ASN A 242 -10.40 6.00 14.23
N MET A 243 -11.14 6.71 13.38
CA MET A 243 -10.66 7.89 12.63
C MET A 243 -11.31 9.22 13.07
N GLU A 244 -11.80 9.31 14.31
CA GLU A 244 -12.38 10.54 14.88
C GLU A 244 -11.43 11.74 14.76
N GLU A 245 -10.16 11.53 15.13
CA GLU A 245 -9.14 12.58 15.07
C GLU A 245 -8.76 13.01 13.64
N ALA A 246 -9.13 12.21 12.64
CA ALA A 246 -8.96 12.48 11.21
C ALA A 246 -10.25 12.99 10.55
N GLY A 247 -11.29 13.31 11.34
CA GLY A 247 -12.54 13.89 10.86
C GLY A 247 -13.62 12.87 10.47
N LEU A 248 -13.49 11.60 10.87
CA LEU A 248 -14.50 10.56 10.68
C LEU A 248 -14.91 9.94 12.02
N PRO A 249 -15.64 10.66 12.89
CA PRO A 249 -16.04 10.18 14.23
C PRO A 249 -16.96 8.96 14.20
N TYR A 250 -17.81 8.85 13.18
CA TYR A 250 -18.82 7.79 13.09
C TYR A 250 -18.47 6.70 12.08
N GLY A 251 -17.52 6.96 11.18
CA GLY A 251 -17.23 6.10 10.04
C GLY A 251 -17.64 6.76 8.72
N VAL A 252 -18.02 5.96 7.73
CA VAL A 252 -18.52 6.44 6.43
C VAL A 252 -19.87 5.81 6.12
N LEU A 253 -20.82 6.61 5.65
CA LEU A 253 -22.14 6.16 5.19
C LEU A 253 -22.11 5.89 3.67
N TYR A 254 -22.60 4.72 3.26
CA TYR A 254 -22.65 4.30 1.87
C TYR A 254 -24.03 4.66 1.29
N GLU A 255 -24.10 5.76 0.54
CA GLU A 255 -25.36 6.24 -0.07
C GLU A 255 -25.92 5.19 -1.04
N GLY A 256 -27.25 5.03 -1.04
CA GLY A 256 -27.95 4.03 -1.83
C GLY A 256 -27.82 2.59 -1.30
N VAL A 257 -27.10 2.40 -0.19
CA VAL A 257 -26.93 1.10 0.47
C VAL A 257 -27.43 1.18 1.90
N ASP A 258 -26.81 2.03 2.71
CA ASP A 258 -27.05 2.10 4.17
C ASP A 258 -28.22 3.05 4.53
N ASP A 259 -28.72 3.84 3.59
CA ASP A 259 -29.78 4.84 3.76
C ASP A 259 -31.13 4.45 3.12
N THR A 260 -31.26 3.21 2.65
CA THR A 260 -32.44 2.73 1.91
C THR A 260 -33.65 2.45 2.79
N ASP A 261 -33.44 2.00 4.03
CA ASP A 261 -34.51 1.81 5.01
C ASP A 261 -34.73 3.11 5.79
N THR A 262 -35.72 3.92 5.44
CA THR A 262 -36.04 5.16 6.16
C THR A 262 -37.04 4.96 7.30
N PHE A 263 -37.62 3.77 7.44
CA PHE A 263 -38.69 3.49 8.40
C PHE A 263 -38.18 3.04 9.77
N SER A 264 -36.90 2.70 9.91
CA SER A 264 -36.28 2.15 11.14
C SER A 264 -35.56 3.18 12.03
N LEU A 265 -35.78 4.49 11.82
CA LEU A 265 -35.09 5.52 12.60
C LEU A 265 -35.80 5.79 13.93
N ASP A 266 -35.61 4.88 14.89
CA ASP A 266 -36.25 4.97 16.20
C ASP A 266 -35.58 6.04 17.10
N ASN A 267 -34.29 6.35 16.85
CA ASN A 267 -33.50 7.37 17.55
C ASN A 267 -32.16 7.68 16.83
N TRP A 268 -31.44 8.70 17.30
CA TRP A 268 -30.10 9.08 16.80
C TRP A 268 -29.07 7.93 16.82
N ASN A 269 -29.14 7.00 17.78
CA ASN A 269 -28.21 5.86 17.80
C ASN A 269 -28.44 4.88 16.65
N SER A 270 -29.67 4.76 16.14
CA SER A 270 -29.97 3.95 14.96
C SER A 270 -29.37 4.53 13.67
N LEU A 271 -29.24 5.86 13.58
CA LEU A 271 -28.58 6.54 12.47
C LEU A 271 -27.06 6.27 12.47
N PHE A 272 -26.41 6.39 13.63
CA PHE A 272 -24.96 6.18 13.72
C PHE A 272 -24.53 4.73 13.45
N ARG A 273 -25.42 3.74 13.63
CA ARG A 273 -25.17 2.33 13.28
C ARG A 273 -25.06 2.08 11.78
N ARG A 274 -25.55 3.01 10.95
CA ARG A 274 -25.50 2.92 9.48
C ARG A 274 -24.14 3.34 8.93
N PHE A 275 -23.34 4.05 9.71
CA PHE A 275 -21.97 4.36 9.33
C PHE A 275 -21.12 3.11 9.48
N ARG A 276 -20.53 2.68 8.36
CA ARG A 276 -19.62 1.55 8.35
C ARG A 276 -18.32 1.95 9.02
N LYS A 277 -17.70 1.01 9.74
CA LYS A 277 -16.40 1.15 10.41
C LYS A 277 -15.50 0.02 9.93
N TYR A 278 -14.60 0.34 9.01
CA TYR A 278 -13.65 -0.62 8.47
C TYR A 278 -12.21 -0.12 8.70
N ALA A 279 -11.34 -1.05 9.05
CA ALA A 279 -9.91 -0.84 9.13
C ALA A 279 -9.31 -0.54 7.75
N GLY A 280 -8.27 0.29 7.70
CA GLY A 280 -7.54 0.58 6.47
C GLY A 280 -6.61 -0.53 6.01
N GLY A 281 -6.00 -0.32 4.85
CA GLY A 281 -5.01 -1.20 4.26
C GLY A 281 -3.80 -1.37 5.20
N SER A 282 -3.47 -2.61 5.55
CA SER A 282 -2.31 -2.92 6.39
C SER A 282 -1.71 -4.27 6.04
N ALA A 283 -0.40 -4.44 6.28
CA ALA A 283 0.30 -5.71 6.04
C ALA A 283 -0.28 -6.90 6.84
N ALA A 284 -1.12 -6.68 7.85
CA ALA A 284 -1.83 -7.75 8.54
C ALA A 284 -2.91 -8.44 7.68
N GLN A 285 -3.29 -7.81 6.57
CA GLN A 285 -4.21 -8.33 5.55
C GLN A 285 -3.51 -9.19 4.50
N THR A 286 -2.20 -9.43 4.62
CA THR A 286 -1.50 -10.40 3.78
C THR A 286 -1.77 -11.82 4.29
N PRO A 287 -2.42 -12.69 3.48
CA PRO A 287 -2.70 -14.06 3.90
C PRO A 287 -1.44 -14.91 4.01
N LEU A 288 -0.36 -14.59 3.28
CA LEU A 288 0.89 -15.33 3.31
C LEU A 288 1.52 -15.41 4.71
N LEU A 289 1.66 -14.29 5.40
CA LEU A 289 2.25 -14.27 6.74
C LEU A 289 1.40 -15.08 7.73
N GLN A 290 0.08 -15.00 7.61
CA GLN A 290 -0.82 -15.80 8.45
C GLN A 290 -0.72 -17.30 8.13
N ALA A 291 -0.56 -17.69 6.86
CA ALA A 291 -0.37 -19.09 6.48
C ALA A 291 0.92 -19.66 7.07
N LEU A 292 2.01 -18.87 7.06
CA LEU A 292 3.29 -19.23 7.67
C LEU A 292 3.18 -19.36 9.21
N ASP A 293 2.45 -18.43 9.85
CA ASP A 293 2.20 -18.50 11.30
C ASP A 293 1.42 -19.76 11.67
N ILE A 294 0.38 -20.08 10.91
CA ILE A 294 -0.41 -21.31 11.09
C ILE A 294 0.47 -22.54 10.91
N ALA A 295 1.27 -22.58 9.84
CA ALA A 295 2.14 -23.71 9.54
C ALA A 295 3.14 -23.97 10.66
N LEU A 296 3.73 -22.92 11.23
CA LEU A 296 4.66 -23.03 12.35
C LEU A 296 3.95 -23.10 13.70
N GLY A 297 2.62 -23.03 13.76
CA GLY A 297 1.84 -23.10 14.99
C GLY A 297 2.09 -21.93 15.95
N ILE A 298 2.38 -20.74 15.42
CA ILE A 298 2.55 -19.49 16.20
C ILE A 298 1.16 -19.00 16.62
N LYS A 299 0.90 -18.89 17.93
CA LYS A 299 -0.36 -18.34 18.46
C LYS A 299 -0.23 -16.83 18.70
N HIS A 300 -1.21 -16.09 18.21
CA HIS A 300 -1.35 -14.64 18.39
C HIS A 300 -2.51 -14.30 19.31
N PHE A 301 -2.28 -13.43 20.29
CA PHE A 301 -3.28 -13.00 21.28
C PHE A 301 -3.76 -11.57 21.01
N PRO A 302 -4.89 -11.14 21.59
CA PRO A 302 -5.29 -9.73 21.57
C PRO A 302 -4.16 -8.82 22.08
N THR A 303 -4.06 -7.61 21.53
CA THR A 303 -2.97 -6.69 21.88
C THR A 303 -3.02 -6.33 23.37
N GLY A 304 -1.91 -6.55 24.07
CA GLY A 304 -1.79 -6.34 25.53
C GLY A 304 -2.07 -7.60 26.36
N GLU A 305 -2.64 -8.65 25.77
CA GLU A 305 -2.79 -9.95 26.41
C GLU A 305 -1.59 -10.85 26.13
N GLN A 306 -1.36 -11.84 27.00
CA GLN A 306 -0.33 -12.85 26.82
C GLN A 306 -0.92 -14.23 27.08
N GLY A 307 -0.43 -15.22 26.35
CA GLY A 307 -0.78 -16.61 26.59
C GLY A 307 0.38 -17.54 26.25
N PRO A 308 0.36 -18.77 26.78
CA PRO A 308 1.38 -19.75 26.48
C PRO A 308 1.28 -20.22 25.03
N GLN A 309 2.43 -20.42 24.39
CA GLN A 309 2.51 -21.20 23.16
C GLN A 309 2.26 -22.69 23.47
N SER A 310 1.84 -23.49 22.47
CA SER A 310 1.43 -24.89 22.69
C SER A 310 2.49 -25.72 23.42
N SER A 311 2.06 -26.46 24.45
CA SER A 311 2.87 -27.44 25.18
C SER A 311 2.83 -28.84 24.53
N VAL A 312 3.75 -29.72 24.93
CA VAL A 312 3.74 -31.15 24.52
C VAL A 312 2.43 -31.84 24.94
N ALA A 313 1.90 -31.50 26.12
CA ALA A 313 0.63 -32.05 26.61
C ALA A 313 -0.55 -31.60 25.74
N GLU A 314 -0.60 -30.31 25.36
CA GLU A 314 -1.59 -29.79 24.41
C GLU A 314 -1.46 -30.45 23.04
N ALA A 315 -0.24 -30.59 22.51
CA ALA A 315 0.01 -31.25 21.23
C ALA A 315 -0.53 -32.68 21.22
N ARG A 316 -0.28 -33.45 22.29
CA ARG A 316 -0.81 -34.81 22.45
C ARG A 316 -2.34 -34.82 22.49
N SER A 317 -2.96 -33.91 23.25
CA SER A 317 -4.41 -33.78 23.32
C SER A 317 -5.02 -33.45 21.95
N LYS A 318 -4.39 -32.54 21.20
CA LYS A 318 -4.84 -32.09 19.88
C LYS A 318 -4.76 -33.17 18.80
N LEU A 319 -3.79 -34.09 18.89
CA LEU A 319 -3.72 -35.27 18.01
C LEU A 319 -4.73 -36.37 18.41
N GLN A 320 -5.09 -36.45 19.69
CA GLN A 320 -6.07 -37.41 20.19
C GLN A 320 -7.53 -36.96 19.98
N ALA A 321 -7.76 -35.65 19.87
CA ALA A 321 -9.07 -35.07 19.61
C ALA A 321 -9.63 -35.55 18.26
N GLN A 322 -10.82 -36.12 18.28
CA GLN A 322 -11.58 -36.50 17.08
C GLN A 322 -12.59 -35.40 16.75
N GLY A 323 -12.59 -34.93 15.50
CA GLY A 323 -13.48 -33.88 15.00
C GLY A 323 -12.72 -32.70 14.39
N VAL A 324 -13.45 -31.85 13.66
CA VAL A 324 -12.92 -30.56 13.20
C VAL A 324 -12.86 -29.66 14.45
N PRO A 325 -11.68 -29.17 14.86
CA PRO A 325 -11.60 -28.21 15.95
C PRO A 325 -12.46 -27.00 15.60
N GLU A 326 -13.26 -26.50 16.55
CA GLU A 326 -13.84 -25.18 16.37
C GLU A 326 -12.69 -24.18 16.13
N PRO A 327 -12.87 -23.21 15.22
CA PRO A 327 -11.88 -22.18 14.99
C PRO A 327 -11.49 -21.56 16.34
N PRO A 328 -10.20 -21.37 16.63
CA PRO A 328 -9.79 -20.79 17.89
C PRO A 328 -10.55 -19.48 18.12
N THR A 329 -11.21 -19.34 19.28
CA THR A 329 -11.97 -18.14 19.70
C THR A 329 -11.08 -16.91 19.92
N VAL A 330 -9.84 -16.93 19.43
CA VAL A 330 -8.83 -15.94 19.74
C VAL A 330 -9.07 -14.75 18.83
N ASN A 331 -9.80 -13.78 19.38
CA ASN A 331 -10.15 -12.47 18.84
C ASN A 331 -8.90 -11.58 18.68
N SER A 332 -7.88 -12.09 17.99
CA SER A 332 -6.71 -11.31 17.63
C SER A 332 -7.05 -10.41 16.45
N TYR A 333 -6.45 -9.23 16.42
CA TYR A 333 -6.54 -8.29 15.29
C TYR A 333 -6.26 -8.98 13.94
N LEU A 334 -5.34 -9.95 13.90
CA LEU A 334 -5.02 -10.72 12.69
C LEU A 334 -6.20 -11.55 12.16
N VAL A 335 -7.01 -12.14 13.03
CA VAL A 335 -8.22 -12.89 12.61
C VAL A 335 -9.24 -11.95 12.00
N GLN A 336 -9.46 -10.76 12.61
CA GLN A 336 -10.34 -9.73 12.04
C GLN A 336 -9.84 -9.25 10.67
N MET A 337 -8.53 -9.20 10.44
CA MET A 337 -7.96 -8.82 9.15
C MET A 337 -8.25 -9.81 8.03
N ARG A 338 -8.72 -11.03 8.33
CA ARG A 338 -9.14 -11.99 7.31
C ARG A 338 -10.40 -11.53 6.57
N ASP A 339 -11.23 -10.68 7.16
CA ASP A 339 -12.40 -10.08 6.48
C ASP A 339 -12.01 -9.14 5.32
N TYR A 340 -10.72 -8.80 5.24
CA TYR A 340 -10.11 -7.97 4.21
C TYR A 340 -9.28 -8.79 3.21
N MET A 341 -9.32 -10.11 3.32
CA MET A 341 -8.76 -11.07 2.37
C MET A 341 -9.89 -11.67 1.52
N PRO A 342 -9.65 -11.97 0.22
CA PRO A 342 -10.63 -12.65 -0.63
C PRO A 342 -11.18 -13.92 0.03
N GLY A 343 -12.46 -14.23 -0.18
CA GLY A 343 -13.13 -15.31 0.54
C GLY A 343 -12.45 -16.67 0.43
N GLY A 344 -11.90 -17.01 -0.74
CA GLY A 344 -11.12 -18.23 -0.94
C GLY A 344 -9.88 -18.27 -0.04
N HIS A 345 -9.13 -17.16 0.02
CA HIS A 345 -7.92 -17.04 0.83
C HIS A 345 -8.21 -17.17 2.33
N ARG A 346 -9.32 -16.58 2.81
CA ARG A 346 -9.78 -16.73 4.19
C ARG A 346 -10.08 -18.18 4.54
N ARG A 347 -10.86 -18.88 3.70
CA ARG A 347 -11.19 -20.29 3.89
C ARG A 347 -9.94 -21.17 3.90
N PHE A 348 -8.97 -20.88 3.03
CA PHE A 348 -7.70 -21.60 3.04
C PHE A 348 -6.99 -21.49 4.40
N LEU A 349 -6.92 -20.29 4.99
CA LEU A 349 -6.31 -20.10 6.30
C LEU A 349 -7.07 -20.85 7.41
N GLU A 350 -8.40 -20.90 7.34
CA GLU A 350 -9.25 -21.62 8.28
C GLU A 350 -9.03 -23.14 8.18
N ASP A 351 -9.07 -23.68 6.96
CA ASP A 351 -8.87 -25.11 6.69
C ASP A 351 -7.42 -25.54 6.98
N LEU A 352 -6.45 -24.70 6.67
CA LEU A 352 -5.04 -24.92 7.03
C LEU A 352 -4.87 -24.95 8.56
N ALA A 353 -5.51 -24.03 9.29
CA ALA A 353 -5.45 -24.03 10.76
C ALA A 353 -6.12 -25.27 11.37
N ALA A 354 -7.19 -25.76 10.72
CA ALA A 354 -7.88 -26.97 11.14
C ALA A 354 -7.05 -28.24 10.88
N THR A 355 -6.23 -28.30 9.83
CA THR A 355 -5.57 -29.54 9.37
C THR A 355 -4.05 -29.59 9.62
N CYS A 356 -3.34 -28.47 9.60
CA CYS A 356 -1.88 -28.44 9.78
C CYS A 356 -1.46 -28.86 11.20
N ARG A 357 -0.46 -29.76 11.30
CA ARG A 357 0.07 -30.31 12.56
C ARG A 357 1.60 -30.34 12.63
N ILE A 358 2.27 -29.50 11.83
CA ILE A 358 3.75 -29.49 11.74
C ILE A 358 4.39 -29.22 13.10
N ARG A 359 3.94 -28.20 13.83
CA ARG A 359 4.46 -27.89 15.17
C ARG A 359 4.25 -29.02 16.15
N GLU A 360 3.04 -29.58 16.20
CA GLU A 360 2.70 -30.69 17.08
C GLU A 360 3.58 -31.92 16.81
N TYR A 361 3.85 -32.22 15.53
CA TYR A 361 4.76 -33.28 15.13
C TYR A 361 6.18 -33.06 15.68
N VAL A 362 6.76 -31.86 15.48
CA VAL A 362 8.10 -31.53 15.99
C VAL A 362 8.16 -31.59 17.51
N LEU A 363 7.15 -31.09 18.22
CA LEU A 363 7.10 -31.14 19.70
C LEU A 363 7.12 -32.57 20.26
N LEU A 364 6.52 -33.52 19.54
CA LEU A 364 6.43 -34.92 19.97
C LEU A 364 7.68 -35.73 19.58
N GLU A 365 8.19 -35.53 18.37
CA GLU A 365 9.37 -36.26 17.88
C GLU A 365 10.70 -35.71 18.41
N CYS A 366 10.74 -34.44 18.83
CA CYS A 366 11.98 -33.74 19.16
C CYS A 366 12.02 -33.20 20.59
N SER A 367 11.34 -33.86 21.55
CA SER A 367 11.36 -33.42 22.95
C SER A 367 12.77 -33.46 23.55
N ASP A 368 13.06 -32.58 24.52
CA ASP A 368 14.38 -32.52 25.16
C ASP A 368 14.79 -33.88 25.77
N SER A 369 13.82 -34.62 26.32
CA SER A 369 14.03 -35.96 26.85
C SER A 369 14.44 -36.97 25.78
N LEU A 370 14.01 -36.82 24.53
CA LEU A 370 14.40 -37.71 23.43
C LEU A 370 15.77 -37.35 22.86
N LEU A 371 16.16 -36.08 22.92
CA LEU A 371 17.38 -35.57 22.30
C LEU A 371 18.62 -35.54 23.22
N HIS A 372 18.47 -35.79 24.51
CA HIS A 372 19.55 -35.69 25.51
C HIS A 372 20.81 -36.54 25.20
N MET A 373 20.69 -37.59 24.40
CA MET A 373 21.80 -38.45 23.96
C MET A 373 21.99 -38.50 22.43
N SER A 374 21.31 -37.64 21.68
CA SER A 374 21.36 -37.62 20.22
C SER A 374 22.64 -36.98 19.70
N THR A 375 23.14 -37.48 18.56
CA THR A 375 24.26 -36.85 17.85
C THR A 375 23.76 -35.72 16.95
N ALA A 376 24.67 -34.86 16.47
CA ALA A 376 24.32 -33.77 15.54
C ALA A 376 23.73 -34.26 14.20
N SER A 377 23.96 -35.53 13.84
CA SER A 377 23.43 -36.16 12.63
C SER A 377 22.10 -36.89 12.83
N ASP A 378 21.54 -36.87 14.05
CA ASP A 378 20.24 -37.48 14.33
C ASP A 378 19.13 -36.74 13.54
N PRO A 379 18.30 -37.45 12.75
CA PRO A 379 17.20 -36.85 12.01
C PRO A 379 16.28 -35.95 12.84
N ARG A 380 16.07 -36.26 14.13
CA ARG A 380 15.25 -35.45 15.04
C ARG A 380 15.91 -34.13 15.40
N VAL A 381 17.24 -34.12 15.55
CA VAL A 381 18.00 -32.88 15.77
C VAL A 381 17.90 -31.99 14.54
N LEU A 382 18.04 -32.57 13.34
CA LEU A 382 17.92 -31.84 12.07
C LEU A 382 16.50 -31.29 11.87
N LEU A 383 15.46 -32.07 12.20
CA LEU A 383 14.06 -31.61 12.15
C LEU A 383 13.83 -30.40 13.06
N ARG A 384 14.26 -30.47 14.34
CA ARG A 384 14.12 -29.35 15.29
C ARG A 384 14.90 -28.12 14.83
N GLN A 385 16.09 -28.30 14.26
CA GLN A 385 16.89 -27.22 13.71
C GLN A 385 16.20 -26.54 12.52
N ALA A 386 15.67 -27.33 11.56
CA ALA A 386 14.94 -26.80 10.41
C ALA A 386 13.69 -26.00 10.84
N TYR A 387 12.92 -26.54 11.80
CA TYR A 387 11.75 -25.86 12.37
C TYR A 387 12.15 -24.54 13.04
N ASN A 388 13.14 -24.56 13.93
CA ASN A 388 13.61 -23.36 14.62
C ASN A 388 14.19 -22.33 13.66
N GLY A 389 14.87 -22.76 12.59
CA GLY A 389 15.34 -21.88 11.52
C GLY A 389 14.20 -21.09 10.88
N CYS A 390 13.06 -21.74 10.59
CA CYS A 390 11.87 -21.06 10.09
C CYS A 390 11.33 -20.02 11.08
N VAL A 391 11.23 -20.38 12.36
CA VAL A 391 10.77 -19.46 13.43
C VAL A 391 11.70 -18.25 13.55
N ASP A 392 13.02 -18.47 13.53
CA ASP A 392 14.03 -17.42 13.61
C ASP A 392 13.97 -16.48 12.39
N LEU A 393 13.67 -16.99 11.19
CA LEU A 393 13.49 -16.20 9.97
C LEU A 393 12.20 -15.36 9.99
N ILE A 394 11.07 -15.88 10.50
CA ILE A 394 9.84 -15.08 10.71
C ILE A 394 10.09 -13.98 11.75
N LYS A 395 10.78 -14.30 12.85
CA LYS A 395 11.17 -13.29 13.85
C LYS A 395 12.02 -12.20 13.19
N THR A 396 12.98 -12.57 12.36
CA THR A 396 13.84 -11.62 11.62
C THR A 396 13.01 -10.72 10.72
N PHE A 397 12.04 -11.27 9.98
CA PHE A 397 11.11 -10.50 9.16
C PHE A 397 10.34 -9.47 10.01
N ARG A 398 9.84 -9.88 11.18
CA ARG A 398 9.11 -9.01 12.12
C ARG A 398 10.01 -7.93 12.73
N ASP A 399 11.27 -8.23 13.04
CA ASP A 399 12.25 -7.24 13.49
C ASP A 399 12.51 -6.19 12.39
N LYS A 400 12.73 -6.63 11.14
CA LYS A 400 12.87 -5.71 9.99
C LYS A 400 11.63 -4.85 9.80
N HIS A 401 10.43 -5.43 9.92
CA HIS A 401 9.17 -4.70 9.81
C HIS A 401 9.00 -3.66 10.94
N ILE A 402 9.36 -3.99 12.18
CA ILE A 402 9.39 -3.01 13.28
C ILE A 402 10.33 -1.84 12.96
N MET A 403 11.48 -2.11 12.33
CA MET A 403 12.40 -1.05 11.93
C MET A 403 11.83 -0.16 10.83
N ILE A 404 11.16 -0.75 9.85
CA ILE A 404 10.42 0.00 8.82
C ILE A 404 9.37 0.89 9.50
N VAL A 405 8.49 0.35 10.35
CA VAL A 405 7.45 1.16 11.02
C VAL A 405 8.05 2.26 11.89
N SER A 406 9.17 1.99 12.57
CA SER A 406 9.89 3.01 13.34
C SER A 406 10.35 4.18 12.46
N ARG A 407 10.87 3.89 11.27
CA ARG A 407 11.39 4.90 10.34
C ARG A 407 10.31 5.60 9.51
N TYR A 408 9.27 4.89 9.10
CA TYR A 408 8.24 5.37 8.17
C TYR A 408 6.99 5.92 8.87
N ILE A 409 6.78 5.61 10.15
CA ILE A 409 5.61 6.08 10.91
C ILE A 409 6.04 6.83 12.16
N ILE A 410 6.79 6.17 13.05
CA ILE A 410 7.08 6.74 14.38
C ILE A 410 7.96 8.00 14.29
N ALA A 411 9.06 7.95 13.53
CA ALA A 411 9.95 9.09 13.40
C ALA A 411 9.29 10.31 12.70
N PRO A 412 8.60 10.17 11.56
CA PRO A 412 7.84 11.27 10.95
C PRO A 412 6.74 11.83 11.86
N ALA A 413 6.02 10.97 12.59
CA ALA A 413 5.00 11.39 13.54
C ALA A 413 5.58 12.25 14.67
N LYS A 414 6.76 11.92 15.20
CA LYS A 414 7.42 12.70 16.26
C LYS A 414 8.04 13.99 15.74
N ASN A 415 8.72 13.92 14.60
CA ASN A 415 9.52 15.04 14.10
C ASN A 415 8.67 16.09 13.37
N GLY A 416 7.48 15.70 12.89
CA GLY A 416 6.68 16.54 12.00
C GLY A 416 7.28 16.60 10.59
N PRO A 417 6.69 17.39 9.68
CA PRO A 417 7.26 17.57 8.36
C PRO A 417 8.61 18.27 8.54
N MET A 418 9.69 17.65 8.06
CA MET A 418 10.95 18.39 7.94
C MET A 418 10.66 19.61 7.08
N SER A 419 10.85 20.82 7.62
CA SER A 419 10.75 22.04 6.82
C SER A 419 11.69 21.86 5.63
N PRO A 420 11.18 21.80 4.38
CA PRO A 420 12.09 22.01 3.28
C PRO A 420 12.67 23.40 3.53
N GLN A 421 13.99 23.50 3.71
CA GLN A 421 14.65 24.74 3.37
C GLN A 421 14.21 24.98 1.94
N ARG A 422 13.24 25.88 1.72
CA ARG A 422 13.05 26.46 0.40
C ARG A 422 14.44 26.92 0.03
N VAL A 423 15.05 26.27 -0.97
CA VAL A 423 16.07 26.96 -1.75
C VAL A 423 15.38 28.27 -2.08
N ALA A 424 15.86 29.37 -1.49
CA ALA A 424 15.29 30.66 -1.73
C ALA A 424 15.26 30.80 -3.25
N VAL A 425 14.06 30.81 -3.83
CA VAL A 425 13.92 31.27 -5.20
C VAL A 425 14.53 32.67 -5.12
N PRO A 426 15.63 32.96 -5.82
CA PRO A 426 16.17 34.30 -5.81
C PRO A 426 15.00 35.21 -6.19
N GLU A 427 14.71 36.21 -5.35
CA GLU A 427 13.82 37.29 -5.74
C GLU A 427 14.13 37.63 -7.19
N SER A 428 13.11 37.54 -8.04
CA SER A 428 13.22 37.72 -9.49
C SER A 428 14.27 38.79 -9.80
N SER A 429 15.45 38.36 -10.25
CA SER A 429 16.34 39.29 -10.93
C SER A 429 15.50 39.77 -12.10
N LYS A 430 15.15 41.06 -12.09
CA LYS A 430 14.33 41.69 -13.11
C LYS A 430 14.84 41.21 -14.46
N LEU A 431 14.05 40.34 -15.11
CA LEU A 431 14.30 39.93 -16.48
C LEU A 431 14.47 41.22 -17.28
N MET A 432 15.68 41.44 -17.81
CA MET A 432 15.95 42.61 -18.63
C MET A 432 14.94 42.60 -19.79
N PRO A 433 14.25 43.72 -20.05
CA PRO A 433 13.34 43.79 -21.19
C PRO A 433 14.07 43.40 -22.48
N PRO A 434 13.43 42.69 -23.42
CA PRO A 434 14.09 42.18 -24.64
C PRO A 434 14.89 43.23 -25.43
N ALA A 435 14.46 44.50 -25.38
CA ALA A 435 15.17 45.62 -25.99
C ALA A 435 16.56 45.88 -25.37
N ALA A 436 16.71 45.70 -24.06
CA ALA A 436 17.97 45.90 -23.35
C ALA A 436 18.94 44.74 -23.59
N TYR A 437 18.44 43.52 -23.79
CA TYR A 437 19.25 42.36 -24.21
C TYR A 437 19.80 42.53 -25.64
N MET A 438 18.98 43.03 -26.58
CA MET A 438 19.43 43.29 -27.95
C MET A 438 20.47 44.42 -28.03
N GLN A 439 20.32 45.48 -27.23
CA GLN A 439 21.33 46.56 -27.15
C GLN A 439 22.65 46.10 -26.51
N ALA A 440 22.60 45.21 -25.52
CA ALA A 440 23.79 44.63 -24.91
C ALA A 440 24.57 43.75 -25.91
N LYS A 441 23.86 42.94 -26.71
CA LYS A 441 24.46 42.09 -27.74
C LYS A 441 25.07 42.91 -28.88
N ALA A 442 24.42 43.99 -29.33
CA ALA A 442 24.95 44.90 -30.34
C ALA A 442 26.23 45.63 -29.89
N LYS A 443 26.31 46.04 -28.61
CA LYS A 443 27.53 46.65 -28.03
C LYS A 443 28.69 45.65 -27.89
N GLN A 444 28.38 44.36 -27.71
CA GLN A 444 29.39 43.31 -27.63
C GLN A 444 29.97 42.95 -29.00
N THR A 445 29.14 42.96 -30.07
CA THR A 445 29.60 42.75 -31.45
C THR A 445 30.45 43.91 -31.97
N LEU A 446 30.17 45.16 -31.56
CA LEU A 446 30.98 46.33 -31.91
C LEU A 446 32.36 46.36 -31.23
N ARG A 447 32.54 45.73 -30.06
CA ARG A 447 33.84 45.63 -29.37
C ARG A 447 34.78 44.59 -29.97
N LEU A 448 34.27 43.63 -30.74
CA LEU A 448 35.06 42.56 -31.37
C LEU A 448 35.61 42.94 -32.76
N GLN A 449 35.23 44.08 -33.32
CA GLN A 449 35.72 44.55 -34.63
C GLN A 449 36.83 45.63 -34.54
N SER A 450 37.28 46.02 -33.33
CA SER A 450 38.25 47.11 -33.14
C SER A 450 39.53 46.71 -32.38
N GLY A 451 40.02 45.48 -32.52
CA GLY A 451 41.30 45.03 -31.95
C GLY A 451 42.15 44.30 -32.98
N GLY A 452 43.18 44.96 -33.52
CA GLY A 452 44.06 44.42 -34.56
C GLY A 452 45.25 43.57 -34.04
N ARG A 453 45.54 42.52 -34.82
CA ARG A 453 46.83 41.82 -35.15
C ARG A 453 47.93 41.65 -34.08
N MET A 454 48.39 40.39 -33.90
CA MET A 454 49.69 39.86 -34.40
C MET A 454 49.95 38.40 -33.95
N GLY A 455 50.32 37.52 -34.90
CA GLY A 455 51.35 36.47 -34.73
C GLY A 455 50.95 35.01 -34.39
N GLY A 456 51.20 34.08 -35.33
CA GLY A 456 51.84 32.79 -35.03
C GLY A 456 51.02 31.48 -35.09
N ASP A 457 51.18 30.77 -36.21
CA ASP A 457 51.33 29.30 -36.37
C ASP A 457 50.20 28.29 -36.08
N SER A 458 49.70 27.74 -37.21
CA SER A 458 49.40 26.33 -37.52
C SER A 458 48.55 25.48 -36.57
N LEU A 459 47.36 25.07 -37.04
CA LEU A 459 47.07 23.69 -37.50
C LEU A 459 45.59 23.56 -37.93
N SER A 460 45.40 22.75 -38.97
CA SER A 460 44.19 22.48 -39.74
C SER A 460 43.13 21.65 -39.02
N ALA A 461 41.83 21.96 -39.24
CA ALA A 461 40.79 20.94 -39.44
C ALA A 461 39.56 21.53 -40.14
N ASP A 462 39.15 20.85 -41.21
CA ASP A 462 38.08 21.13 -42.17
C ASP A 462 36.68 20.76 -41.59
N PRO A 463 35.56 21.41 -42.02
CA PRO A 463 34.24 21.32 -41.41
C PRO A 463 33.23 20.50 -42.23
N THR A 464 32.46 19.62 -41.58
CA THR A 464 31.17 19.07 -42.07
C THR A 464 30.49 18.41 -40.85
N MET A 465 29.17 18.33 -40.62
CA MET A 465 27.97 18.55 -41.41
C MET A 465 26.79 18.62 -40.41
N TYR A 466 26.00 19.69 -40.42
CA TYR A 466 24.57 19.65 -40.06
C TYR A 466 23.84 20.48 -41.12
N PRO A 467 22.87 19.92 -41.86
CA PRO A 467 22.12 20.69 -42.83
C PRO A 467 21.07 21.57 -42.13
N GLN A 468 21.19 22.86 -42.37
CA GLN A 468 20.18 23.89 -42.12
C GLN A 468 19.08 23.78 -43.18
N THR A 469 17.83 23.95 -42.78
CA THR A 469 16.76 24.43 -43.69
C THR A 469 16.21 25.74 -43.15
N ASN A 470 16.59 26.82 -43.84
CA ASN A 470 15.96 28.14 -43.79
C ASN A 470 14.69 28.13 -44.64
N ILE A 471 13.62 28.75 -44.15
CA ILE A 471 12.70 29.54 -44.99
C ILE A 471 12.36 30.83 -44.22
N ALA A 472 12.62 31.96 -44.88
CA ALA A 472 12.37 33.31 -44.41
C ALA A 472 11.24 33.99 -45.20
N ALA A 473 10.79 35.12 -44.64
CA ALA A 473 9.97 36.20 -45.21
C ALA A 473 8.45 35.95 -45.23
N THR A 474 7.59 36.87 -44.75
CA THR A 474 7.54 38.28 -45.17
C THR A 474 6.83 39.18 -44.14
N LEU A 475 7.43 40.33 -43.84
CA LEU A 475 6.84 41.46 -43.09
C LEU A 475 6.02 42.36 -44.02
N LYS A 476 4.87 42.87 -43.55
CA LYS A 476 4.30 44.16 -43.98
C LYS A 476 3.74 44.92 -42.78
N SER A 477 4.15 46.18 -42.70
CA SER A 477 3.80 47.20 -41.72
C SER A 477 2.62 48.06 -42.19
N SER A 478 1.83 48.58 -41.23
CA SER A 478 1.10 49.85 -41.38
C SER A 478 0.78 50.44 -40.00
N GLU A 479 1.09 51.72 -39.83
CA GLU A 479 1.05 52.51 -38.60
C GLU A 479 -0.33 53.19 -38.34
N GLN A 480 -0.78 53.17 -37.08
CA GLN A 480 -1.40 54.23 -36.23
C GLN A 480 -2.71 54.97 -36.66
N PRO A 481 -3.48 55.67 -35.75
CA PRO A 481 -3.09 56.22 -34.44
C PRO A 481 -4.05 56.08 -33.23
N VAL A 482 -3.52 56.57 -32.11
CA VAL A 482 -4.01 56.67 -30.72
C VAL A 482 -5.03 57.81 -30.53
N SER A 483 -5.98 57.64 -29.61
CA SER A 483 -6.82 58.69 -29.02
C SER A 483 -6.77 58.65 -27.47
N LYS A 484 -6.92 59.82 -26.85
CA LYS A 484 -6.50 60.23 -25.49
C LYS A 484 -7.61 60.15 -24.42
N CYS A 485 -7.19 59.91 -23.17
CA CYS A 485 -7.70 60.26 -21.80
C CYS A 485 -8.72 61.42 -21.65
N PRO A 486 -9.42 61.69 -20.49
CA PRO A 486 -8.95 61.52 -19.08
C PRO A 486 -10.01 61.26 -17.95
N MET A 487 -9.59 60.81 -16.76
CA MET A 487 -9.72 61.59 -15.48
C MET A 487 -9.23 60.80 -14.25
N GLN A 488 -8.18 61.36 -13.63
CA GLN A 488 -7.79 61.16 -12.24
C GLN A 488 -8.57 62.14 -11.35
N ASN A 489 -8.99 61.68 -10.17
CA ASN A 489 -8.68 62.27 -8.85
C ASN A 489 -9.80 61.96 -7.84
N MET A 490 -9.46 61.24 -6.78
CA MET A 490 -9.65 61.67 -5.39
C MET A 490 -8.69 60.87 -4.50
N LEU A 491 -7.90 61.61 -3.74
CA LEU A 491 -6.83 61.16 -2.86
C LEU A 491 -7.35 60.68 -1.50
N ALA A 492 -6.57 59.76 -0.92
CA ALA A 492 -6.29 59.59 0.51
C ALA A 492 -7.36 59.00 1.44
N ALA A 493 -7.19 57.71 1.75
CA ALA A 493 -7.27 57.21 3.14
C ALA A 493 -6.23 56.09 3.31
N ASN A 494 -5.11 56.45 3.92
CA ASN A 494 -3.99 55.57 4.23
C ASN A 494 -4.38 54.67 5.41
N THR A 495 -4.71 53.40 5.17
CA THR A 495 -4.66 52.35 6.19
C THR A 495 -3.90 51.16 5.61
N ARG A 496 -2.65 50.99 6.06
CA ARG A 496 -1.84 49.81 5.77
C ARG A 496 -2.58 48.57 6.29
N PRO A 497 -2.84 47.53 5.49
CA PRO A 497 -3.15 46.23 6.07
C PRO A 497 -1.89 45.77 6.81
N LYS A 498 -2.03 45.45 8.10
CA LYS A 498 -0.97 44.82 8.89
C LYS A 498 -0.47 43.60 8.11
N SER A 499 0.83 43.56 7.86
CA SER A 499 1.52 42.37 7.36
C SER A 499 1.15 41.20 8.25
N VAL A 500 0.38 40.25 7.72
CA VAL A 500 0.26 38.93 8.34
C VAL A 500 1.67 38.35 8.30
N SER A 501 2.26 38.12 9.46
CA SER A 501 3.58 37.51 9.56
C SER A 501 3.54 36.15 8.85
N LEU A 502 4.57 35.85 8.06
CA LEU A 502 4.75 34.57 7.37
C LEU A 502 4.82 33.36 8.33
N GLN A 503 4.85 33.58 9.65
CA GLN A 503 4.68 32.54 10.67
C GLN A 503 3.25 32.01 10.77
N ALA A 504 2.23 32.82 10.46
CA ALA A 504 0.83 32.39 10.58
C ALA A 504 0.40 31.37 9.50
N VAL A 505 1.19 31.19 8.44
CA VAL A 505 0.91 30.21 7.37
C VAL A 505 1.57 28.86 7.64
N SER A 506 2.58 28.77 8.52
CA SER A 506 3.13 27.48 8.98
C SER A 506 2.41 26.91 10.20
N GLU A 507 1.55 27.70 10.84
CA GLU A 507 0.74 27.32 12.02
C GLU A 507 -0.73 27.06 11.68
N ALA A 508 -1.08 26.90 10.40
CA ALA A 508 -2.33 26.21 10.05
C ALA A 508 -2.18 24.75 10.50
N GLN A 509 -2.49 24.51 11.77
CA GLN A 509 -2.43 23.22 12.43
C GLN A 509 -3.08 22.17 11.54
N ASP A 510 -2.43 21.01 11.44
CA ASP A 510 -2.86 19.80 10.73
C ASP A 510 -4.08 19.14 11.41
N VAL A 511 -5.05 19.96 11.84
CA VAL A 511 -6.25 19.53 12.54
C VAL A 511 -7.07 18.67 11.58
N GLY A 512 -7.33 17.43 11.97
CA GLY A 512 -8.13 16.51 11.17
C GLY A 512 -7.38 15.75 10.07
N ARG A 513 -6.04 15.62 10.12
CA ARG A 513 -5.29 14.66 9.28
C ARG A 513 -4.83 13.46 10.06
N LEU A 514 -4.80 12.30 9.39
CA LEU A 514 -4.16 11.10 9.93
C LEU A 514 -2.62 11.23 9.97
N ALA A 515 -2.03 11.85 8.96
CA ALA A 515 -0.62 12.20 8.94
C ALA A 515 -0.45 13.57 9.60
N ARG A 516 0.09 13.57 10.82
CA ARG A 516 0.31 14.78 11.61
C ARG A 516 1.51 14.60 12.53
N LYS A 517 2.03 15.72 13.05
CA LYS A 517 2.95 15.67 14.18
C LYS A 517 2.17 15.30 15.44
N LEU A 518 2.67 14.33 16.18
CA LEU A 518 2.10 13.88 17.45
C LEU A 518 2.80 14.58 18.62
N GLU A 519 2.03 14.90 19.66
CA GLU A 519 2.56 15.41 20.93
C GLU A 519 3.33 14.33 21.68
N ASP A 520 4.21 14.75 22.60
CA ASP A 520 5.00 13.81 23.40
C ASP A 520 4.08 12.90 24.24
N GLY A 521 4.21 11.59 24.03
CA GLY A 521 3.40 10.57 24.69
C GLY A 521 2.18 10.08 23.91
N ALA A 522 1.83 10.71 22.78
CA ALA A 522 0.73 10.23 21.93
C ALA A 522 1.10 8.93 21.18
N ILE A 523 0.10 8.05 21.03
CA ILE A 523 0.26 6.74 20.40
C ILE A 523 0.20 6.89 18.88
N ALA A 524 1.23 6.40 18.19
CA ALA A 524 1.22 6.30 16.74
C ALA A 524 0.40 5.09 16.30
N ARG A 525 -0.79 5.36 15.74
CA ARG A 525 -1.72 4.33 15.29
C ARG A 525 -1.38 3.80 13.89
N GLY A 526 -1.70 2.54 13.62
CA GLY A 526 -1.75 2.00 12.26
C GLY A 526 -2.92 2.57 11.46
N THR A 527 -3.00 2.24 10.17
CA THR A 527 -4.14 2.56 9.28
C THR A 527 -5.44 1.87 9.69
N GLY A 528 -5.35 0.80 10.49
CA GLY A 528 -6.48 0.15 11.17
C GLY A 528 -6.75 0.66 12.60
N GLY A 529 -6.11 1.74 13.04
CA GLY A 529 -6.37 2.38 14.34
C GLY A 529 -5.72 1.74 15.58
N THR A 530 -5.02 0.62 15.43
CA THR A 530 -4.29 -0.08 16.50
C THR A 530 -2.98 0.62 16.90
N ASP A 531 -2.51 0.44 18.14
CA ASP A 531 -1.13 0.83 18.52
C ASP A 531 -0.15 -0.05 17.75
N ALA A 532 0.45 0.52 16.71
CA ALA A 532 1.28 -0.23 15.77
C ALA A 532 2.51 -0.82 16.46
N MET A 533 3.15 -0.09 17.38
CA MET A 533 4.40 -0.53 17.98
C MET A 533 4.18 -1.58 19.06
N GLN A 534 3.13 -1.43 19.87
CA GLN A 534 2.76 -2.45 20.86
C GLN A 534 2.40 -3.76 20.17
N PHE A 535 1.53 -3.69 19.15
CA PHE A 535 1.09 -4.85 18.38
C PHE A 535 2.27 -5.58 17.72
N LEU A 536 3.13 -4.86 16.99
CA LEU A 536 4.25 -5.50 16.27
C LEU A 536 5.27 -6.15 17.21
N LYS A 537 5.57 -5.50 18.35
CA LYS A 537 6.46 -6.09 19.36
C LYS A 537 5.88 -7.36 19.97
N GLN A 538 4.58 -7.37 20.25
CA GLN A 538 3.89 -8.54 20.78
C GLN A 538 3.94 -9.70 19.79
N VAL A 539 3.53 -9.46 18.55
CA VAL A 539 3.53 -10.46 17.46
C VAL A 539 4.94 -11.05 17.26
N ARG A 540 5.99 -10.21 17.27
CA ARG A 540 7.38 -10.69 17.24
C ARG A 540 7.75 -11.56 18.45
N ASN A 541 7.40 -11.13 19.66
CA ASN A 541 7.72 -11.87 20.87
C ASN A 541 7.01 -13.23 20.90
N GLU A 542 5.75 -13.30 20.46
CA GLU A 542 4.98 -14.53 20.33
C GLU A 542 5.65 -15.51 19.33
N THR A 543 6.21 -15.01 18.22
CA THR A 543 7.07 -15.84 17.33
C THR A 543 8.27 -16.40 18.08
N ALA A 544 9.03 -15.54 18.77
CA ALA A 544 10.24 -15.95 19.45
C ALA A 544 9.96 -17.02 20.52
N GLN A 545 8.84 -16.90 21.23
CA GLN A 545 8.37 -17.87 22.22
C GLN A 545 7.91 -19.20 21.61
N THR A 546 7.64 -19.24 20.31
CA THR A 546 7.25 -20.47 19.60
C THR A 546 8.46 -21.37 19.33
N ARG A 547 9.68 -20.85 19.39
CA ARG A 547 10.89 -21.66 19.21
C ARG A 547 10.95 -22.83 20.20
N ILE A 548 11.37 -24.02 19.73
CA ILE A 548 11.44 -25.26 20.52
C ILE A 548 12.85 -25.51 21.03
#